data_AF-A0A7J5AJ63-F1
#
_entry.id   AF-A0A7J5AJ63-F1
#
_cell.length_a   1.000
_cell.length_b   1.000
_cell.length_c   1.000
_cell.angle_alpha   90.00
_cell.angle_beta   90.00
_cell.angle_gamma   90.00
#
_symmetry.space_group_name_H-M   'P 1'
#
loop_
_entity.id
_entity.type
_entity.pdbx_description
1 polymer ?
#
loop_
_entity_poly.entity_id
_entity_poly.type
_entity_poly.pdbx_seq_one_letter_code
_entity_poly.pdbx_strand_id
1 'polypeptide(L)'
;MKTNGLISTKTASFLTLFILILSISLNAQTKKVTTNKDCCMMKEGKMMIMKDGKTMPMEKTIVMKNGTKCMVNGECRMKDGSKIQMKEGDCMEMSGKMCDEKTKKIKTKKETKKP
;
A
#
# COMPACT_ATOMS: atom_id res chain seq x y z
N MET A 1 15.72 -61.76 8.11
CA MET A 1 16.77 -60.73 7.88
C MET A 1 16.84 -60.46 6.39
N LYS A 2 16.80 -59.18 6.00
CA LYS A 2 16.78 -58.71 4.60
C LYS A 2 18.17 -58.81 3.99
N THR A 3 18.30 -59.49 2.85
CA THR A 3 19.39 -59.27 1.89
C THR A 3 18.90 -59.69 0.51
N ASN A 4 18.53 -58.73 -0.35
CA ASN A 4 18.28 -59.00 -1.76
C ASN A 4 19.33 -58.26 -2.59
N GLY A 5 20.16 -59.05 -3.27
CA GLY A 5 21.00 -58.63 -4.40
C GLY A 5 20.15 -58.08 -5.54
N LEU A 6 20.64 -57.09 -6.28
CA LEU A 6 21.62 -57.17 -7.38
C LEU A 6 20.89 -57.35 -8.74
N ILE A 7 21.40 -56.59 -9.73
CA ILE A 7 21.34 -56.80 -11.20
C ILE A 7 20.23 -56.07 -11.98
N SER A 8 20.60 -54.88 -12.49
CA SER A 8 20.68 -54.51 -13.91
C SER A 8 19.51 -54.81 -14.87
N THR A 9 18.89 -53.74 -15.39
CA THR A 9 18.50 -53.65 -16.81
C THR A 9 18.85 -52.28 -17.38
N LYS A 10 19.40 -52.30 -18.59
CA LYS A 10 19.98 -51.18 -19.33
C LYS A 10 18.92 -50.49 -20.21
N THR A 11 19.10 -49.17 -20.38
CA THR A 11 18.89 -48.36 -21.60
C THR A 11 17.63 -48.57 -22.45
N ALA A 12 16.75 -47.57 -22.47
CA ALA A 12 16.12 -47.02 -23.68
C ALA A 12 15.38 -45.73 -23.24
N SER A 13 15.99 -44.56 -23.45
CA SER A 13 15.71 -43.75 -24.65
C SER A 13 14.21 -43.47 -24.84
N PHE A 14 13.67 -42.49 -24.10
CA PHE A 14 12.73 -41.50 -24.64
C PHE A 14 13.00 -40.17 -23.92
N LEU A 15 14.17 -39.65 -24.27
CA LEU A 15 14.57 -38.27 -24.16
C LEU A 15 13.48 -37.41 -24.81
N THR A 16 12.93 -36.51 -23.99
CA THR A 16 12.46 -35.15 -24.31
C THR A 16 11.81 -34.93 -25.68
N LEU A 17 10.55 -34.52 -25.70
CA LEU A 17 10.10 -33.29 -26.40
C LEU A 17 8.55 -33.20 -26.37
N PHE A 18 7.92 -32.92 -25.22
CA PHE A 18 6.51 -32.48 -25.24
C PHE A 18 6.05 -31.69 -24.01
N ILE A 19 6.86 -30.77 -23.48
CA ILE A 19 6.35 -29.74 -22.54
C ILE A 19 7.03 -28.41 -22.88
N LEU A 20 6.48 -27.69 -23.87
CA LEU A 20 6.88 -26.32 -24.18
C LEU A 20 5.65 -25.42 -24.38
N ILE A 21 4.60 -25.70 -23.59
CA ILE A 21 3.42 -24.86 -23.52
C ILE A 21 3.19 -24.53 -22.05
N LEU A 22 2.94 -23.25 -21.77
CA LEU A 22 2.75 -22.56 -20.48
C LEU A 22 4.08 -22.04 -19.90
N SER A 23 4.42 -20.74 -19.94
CA SER A 23 3.55 -19.58 -19.83
C SER A 23 4.27 -18.32 -20.31
N ILE A 24 3.73 -17.67 -21.33
CA ILE A 24 3.88 -16.22 -21.45
C ILE A 24 2.96 -15.62 -20.40
N SER A 25 3.48 -14.82 -19.48
CA SER A 25 2.83 -13.58 -19.05
C SER A 25 3.78 -12.76 -18.18
N LEU A 26 4.25 -11.70 -18.83
CA LEU A 26 4.99 -10.57 -18.33
C LEU A 26 4.25 -9.94 -17.13
N ASN A 27 4.64 -10.26 -15.89
CA ASN A 27 4.21 -9.46 -14.75
C ASN A 27 5.06 -8.18 -14.68
N ALA A 28 4.67 -7.21 -15.51
CA ALA A 28 4.98 -5.81 -15.30
C ALA A 28 4.43 -5.41 -13.92
N GLN A 29 5.21 -5.63 -12.85
CA GLN A 29 4.97 -4.96 -11.58
C GLN A 29 5.40 -3.52 -11.77
N THR A 30 4.53 -2.74 -12.40
CA THR A 30 4.53 -1.30 -12.32
C THR A 30 4.61 -0.97 -10.84
N LYS A 31 5.81 -0.62 -10.35
CA LYS A 31 5.96 0.08 -9.08
C LYS A 31 5.02 1.26 -9.20
N LYS A 32 3.85 1.18 -8.57
CA LYS A 32 3.17 2.37 -8.11
C LYS A 32 4.22 3.06 -7.27
N VAL A 33 4.83 4.10 -7.83
CA VAL A 33 5.51 5.13 -7.05
C VAL A 33 4.38 5.79 -6.26
N THR A 34 3.89 5.05 -5.27
CA THR A 34 3.14 5.59 -4.16
C THR A 34 4.22 6.38 -3.44
N THR A 35 4.38 7.63 -3.85
CA THR A 35 4.94 8.64 -2.96
C THR A 35 4.08 8.52 -1.72
N ASN A 36 4.55 7.75 -0.74
CA ASN A 36 3.88 7.56 0.53
C ASN A 36 3.99 8.91 1.21
N LYS A 37 3.07 9.80 0.86
CA LYS A 37 3.00 11.13 1.42
C LYS A 37 2.64 10.96 2.88
N ASP A 38 3.47 11.52 3.73
CA ASP A 38 3.18 11.55 5.15
C ASP A 38 1.80 12.20 5.36
N CYS A 39 0.95 11.51 6.12
CA CYS A 39 -0.39 11.98 6.43
C CYS A 39 -0.86 11.42 7.76
N CYS A 40 -1.75 12.14 8.41
CA CYS A 40 -2.56 11.63 9.51
C CYS A 40 -3.86 11.07 8.92
N MET A 41 -4.37 9.94 9.42
CA MET A 41 -5.64 9.37 8.96
C MET A 41 -6.40 8.77 10.13
N MET A 42 -7.73 8.86 10.09
CA MET A 42 -8.57 8.18 11.07
C MET A 42 -8.93 6.81 10.50
N LYS A 43 -8.50 5.75 11.21
CA LYS A 43 -8.73 4.37 10.82
C LYS A 43 -9.15 3.53 12.01
N GLU A 44 -10.21 2.76 11.86
CA GLU A 44 -10.82 1.92 12.89
C GLU A 44 -11.08 2.70 14.19
N GLY A 45 -11.52 3.96 14.05
CA GLY A 45 -11.75 4.85 15.18
C GLY A 45 -10.49 5.33 15.90
N LYS A 46 -9.30 5.09 15.35
CA LYS A 46 -8.01 5.53 15.90
C LYS A 46 -7.28 6.45 14.94
N MET A 47 -6.62 7.47 15.46
CA MET A 47 -5.70 8.26 14.65
C MET A 47 -4.43 7.47 14.37
N MET A 48 -4.09 7.39 13.09
CA MET A 48 -2.90 6.78 12.56
C MET A 48 -2.06 7.86 11.87
N ILE A 49 -0.75 7.72 11.92
CA ILE A 49 0.19 8.51 11.14
C ILE A 49 0.92 7.60 10.16
N MET A 50 0.88 7.98 8.87
CA MET A 50 1.75 7.42 7.85
C MET A 50 3.00 8.27 7.78
N LYS A 51 4.16 7.64 8.01
CA LYS A 51 5.47 8.28 7.87
C LYS A 51 6.42 7.30 7.18
N ASP A 52 7.12 7.76 6.15
CA ASP A 52 8.08 6.93 5.39
C ASP A 52 7.45 5.63 4.85
N GLY A 53 6.16 5.68 4.49
CA GLY A 53 5.39 4.52 4.03
C GLY A 53 4.98 3.51 5.11
N LYS A 54 5.25 3.79 6.38
CA LYS A 54 4.78 3.00 7.51
C LYS A 54 3.61 3.70 8.17
N THR A 55 2.51 2.99 8.37
CA THR A 55 1.38 3.45 9.16
C THR A 55 1.53 2.96 10.58
N MET A 56 1.52 3.88 11.54
CA MET A 56 1.62 3.60 12.97
C MET A 56 0.57 4.37 13.76
N PRO A 57 0.11 3.89 14.92
CA PRO A 57 -0.82 4.64 15.76
C PRO A 57 -0.20 5.96 16.18
N MET A 58 -1.03 7.00 16.23
CA MET A 58 -0.62 8.34 16.64
C MET A 58 -0.70 8.45 18.16
N GLU A 59 0.45 8.59 18.82
CA GLU A 59 0.51 8.66 20.29
C GLU A 59 0.54 10.10 20.83
N LYS A 60 0.89 11.06 19.98
CA LYS A 60 1.08 12.46 20.36
C LYS A 60 0.46 13.37 19.31
N THR A 61 0.12 14.58 19.74
CA THR A 61 -0.31 15.65 18.82
C THR A 61 0.82 15.97 17.85
N ILE A 62 0.50 16.02 16.55
CA ILE A 62 1.44 16.35 15.48
C ILE A 62 1.15 17.75 14.98
N VAL A 63 2.20 18.56 14.90
CA VAL A 63 2.15 19.89 14.28
C VAL A 63 2.68 19.75 12.86
N MET A 64 1.82 20.02 11.89
CA MET A 64 2.11 20.00 10.46
C MET A 64 2.92 21.22 10.05
N LYS A 65 3.55 21.15 8.87
CA LYS A 65 4.40 22.24 8.36
C LYS A 65 3.63 23.54 8.14
N ASN A 66 2.33 23.46 7.86
CA ASN A 66 1.46 24.62 7.68
C ASN A 66 0.94 25.21 9.01
N GLY A 67 1.31 24.63 10.16
CA GLY A 67 0.82 25.03 11.48
C GLY A 67 -0.46 24.34 11.95
N THR A 68 -1.06 23.46 11.15
CA THR A 68 -2.19 22.63 11.60
C THR A 68 -1.72 21.66 12.69
N LYS A 69 -2.49 21.56 13.78
CA LYS A 69 -2.24 20.62 14.88
C LYS A 69 -3.28 19.51 14.81
N CYS A 70 -2.87 18.29 14.49
CA CYS A 70 -3.76 17.12 14.60
C CYS A 70 -3.52 16.42 15.93
N MET A 71 -4.59 16.10 16.63
CA MET A 71 -4.60 15.48 17.95
C MET A 71 -4.98 14.00 17.85
N VAL A 72 -4.61 13.23 18.88
CA VAL A 72 -4.86 11.78 18.93
C VAL A 72 -6.35 11.43 18.93
N ASN A 73 -7.21 12.34 19.40
CA ASN A 73 -8.66 12.19 19.41
C ASN A 73 -9.35 12.46 18.06
N GLY A 74 -8.57 12.72 17.00
CA GLY A 74 -9.10 13.04 15.67
C GLY A 74 -9.45 14.52 15.44
N GLU A 75 -9.26 15.41 16.41
CA GLU A 75 -9.41 16.86 16.20
C GLU A 75 -8.16 17.42 15.51
N CYS A 76 -8.33 18.06 14.35
CA CYS A 76 -7.30 18.84 13.68
C CYS A 76 -7.64 20.32 13.75
N ARG A 77 -6.78 21.10 14.39
CA ARG A 77 -6.89 22.56 14.51
C ARG A 77 -5.98 23.25 13.51
N MET A 78 -6.57 23.96 12.57
CA MET A 78 -5.87 24.74 11.55
C MET A 78 -5.23 26.01 12.13
N LYS A 79 -4.33 26.61 11.35
CA LYS A 79 -3.61 27.83 11.74
C LYS A 79 -4.54 29.05 11.91
N ASP A 80 -5.63 29.11 11.16
CA ASP A 80 -6.68 30.13 11.26
C ASP A 80 -7.55 29.99 12.52
N GLY A 81 -7.40 28.89 13.27
CA GLY A 81 -8.19 28.57 14.45
C GLY A 81 -9.38 27.66 14.17
N SER A 82 -9.69 27.37 12.89
CA SER A 82 -10.73 26.44 12.48
C SER A 82 -10.42 25.03 12.98
N LYS A 83 -11.46 24.28 13.34
CA LYS A 83 -11.35 22.91 13.85
C LYS A 83 -12.08 21.95 12.93
N ILE A 84 -11.44 20.82 12.64
CA ILE A 84 -12.04 19.70 11.90
C ILE A 84 -11.95 18.46 12.78
N GLN A 85 -13.07 17.75 12.90
CA GLN A 85 -13.10 16.42 13.48
C GLN A 85 -12.97 15.40 12.34
N MET A 86 -11.86 14.65 12.31
CA MET A 86 -11.63 13.61 11.32
C MET A 86 -12.58 12.45 11.53
N LYS A 87 -13.22 12.00 10.44
CA LYS A 87 -14.07 10.82 10.41
C LYS A 87 -13.31 9.64 9.84
N GLU A 88 -13.84 8.43 10.07
CA GLU A 88 -13.27 7.20 9.53
C GLU A 88 -13.03 7.29 8.01
N GLY A 89 -11.80 7.01 7.59
CA GLY A 89 -11.37 7.11 6.18
C GLY A 89 -10.91 8.51 5.75
N ASP A 90 -11.04 9.54 6.59
CA ASP A 90 -10.46 10.85 6.33
C ASP A 90 -8.94 10.80 6.54
N CYS A 91 -8.22 11.55 5.71
CA CYS A 91 -6.81 11.82 5.86
C CYS A 91 -6.50 13.32 5.80
N MET A 92 -5.49 13.72 6.54
CA MET A 92 -4.89 15.03 6.47
C MET A 92 -3.42 14.89 6.10
N GLU A 93 -3.06 15.37 4.91
CA GLU A 93 -1.67 15.44 4.46
C GLU A 93 -0.86 16.36 5.39
N MET A 94 0.46 16.15 5.51
CA MET A 94 1.34 17.08 6.26
C MET A 94 1.41 18.50 5.68
N SER A 95 0.83 18.72 4.49
CA SER A 95 0.58 20.03 3.88
C SER A 95 -0.65 20.76 4.46
N GLY A 96 -1.48 20.06 5.23
CA GLY A 96 -2.77 20.52 5.76
C GLY A 96 -3.96 20.32 4.82
N LYS A 97 -3.77 19.66 3.67
CA LYS A 97 -4.87 19.33 2.76
C LYS A 97 -5.63 18.11 3.31
N MET A 98 -6.96 18.25 3.42
CA MET A 98 -7.84 17.10 3.63
C MET A 98 -7.90 16.27 2.35
N CYS A 99 -7.87 14.95 2.53
CA CYS A 99 -8.13 13.96 1.52
C CYS A 99 -9.10 12.96 2.12
N ASP A 100 -10.09 12.56 1.34
CA ASP A 100 -11.05 11.56 1.78
C ASP A 100 -10.75 10.27 1.02
N GLU A 101 -11.01 9.11 1.61
CA GLU A 101 -10.94 7.83 0.89
C GLU A 101 -11.75 7.86 -0.42
N LYS A 102 -12.85 8.62 -0.46
CA LYS A 102 -13.69 8.83 -1.65
C LYS A 102 -12.94 9.57 -2.78
N THR A 103 -12.09 10.55 -2.45
CA THR A 103 -11.36 11.35 -3.43
C THR A 103 -10.13 10.63 -4.01
N LYS A 104 -9.56 9.62 -3.33
CA LYS A 104 -8.50 8.77 -3.90
C LYS A 104 -8.95 7.98 -5.14
N LYS A 105 -10.26 7.69 -5.29
CA LYS A 105 -10.78 7.01 -6.49
C LYS A 105 -10.82 7.90 -7.73
N ILE A 106 -10.81 9.22 -7.59
CA ILE A 106 -10.97 10.17 -8.72
C ILE A 106 -9.62 10.45 -9.41
N LYS A 107 -8.49 10.42 -8.68
CA LYS A 107 -7.17 10.70 -9.27
C LYS A 107 -6.54 9.54 -10.04
N THR A 108 -7.09 8.33 -9.94
CA THR A 108 -6.65 7.17 -10.75
C THR A 108 -7.37 7.08 -12.10
N LYS A 109 -8.34 7.97 -12.40
CA LYS A 109 -9.12 7.93 -13.65
C LYS A 109 -8.91 9.12 -14.59
N LYS A 110 -7.94 9.99 -14.31
CA LYS A 110 -7.68 11.20 -15.12
C LYS A 110 -6.29 11.22 -15.73
N GLU A 111 -5.86 10.10 -16.30
CA GLU A 111 -4.69 10.04 -17.20
C GLU A 111 -4.80 8.86 -18.17
N THR A 112 -5.74 8.96 -19.11
CA THR A 112 -5.70 8.33 -20.45
C THR A 112 -6.85 8.89 -21.28
N LYS A 113 -6.80 10.21 -21.52
CA LYS A 113 -7.38 10.78 -22.74
C LYS A 113 -6.58 12.04 -23.07
N LYS A 114 -5.54 11.86 -23.87
CA LYS A 114 -4.88 12.93 -24.62
C LYS A 114 -5.12 12.61 -26.11
N PRO A 115 -5.40 13.63 -26.94
CA PRO A 115 -6.38 13.60 -28.02
C PRO A 115 -6.00 12.71 -29.21
#